data_AF-A0A842M165-F1
#
_entry.id   AF-A0A842M165-F1
#
_cell.length_a   1.000
_cell.length_b   1.000
_cell.length_c   1.000
_cell.angle_alpha   90.00
_cell.angle_beta   90.00
_cell.angle_gamma   90.00
#
_symmetry.space_group_name_H-M   'P 1'
#
loop_
_entity.id
_entity.type
_entity.pdbx_description
1 polymer ?
#
loop_
_entity_poly.entity_id
_entity_poly.type
_entity_poly.pdbx_seq_one_letter_code
_entity_poly.pdbx_strand_id
1 'polypeptide(L)'
;ITPLIYNFQQRRHRKTISEFFNGLRRLGTSVVTLEEMEGVGTMPLYLADSVIKLQSLGYGERYDRTLRIIKFRGGKHGEGLYPFTIERGLGIVIDVSEDQINKVSPKTGYREYFELAKKRIMELDDEIKSVLLNKIEALENSWTRDESPEKVLQMMFRAELGREF
;
A
#
# COMPACT_ATOMS: atom_id res chain seq x y z
N ILE A 1 17.97 -6.16 -13.58
CA ILE A 1 17.57 -7.30 -12.70
C ILE A 1 17.06 -8.39 -13.64
N THR A 2 17.62 -9.60 -13.57
CA THR A 2 17.16 -10.72 -14.40
C THR A 2 15.86 -11.28 -13.80
N PRO A 3 14.76 -11.39 -14.55
CA PRO A 3 13.52 -11.96 -14.04
C PRO A 3 13.72 -13.45 -13.73
N LEU A 4 13.28 -13.88 -12.55
CA LEU A 4 13.27 -15.30 -12.20
C LEU A 4 12.08 -15.96 -12.90
N ILE A 5 12.34 -16.62 -14.03
CA ILE A 5 11.31 -17.38 -14.74
C ILE A 5 11.17 -18.75 -14.07
N TYR A 6 9.95 -19.09 -13.65
CA TYR A 6 9.71 -20.32 -12.90
C TYR A 6 8.52 -21.11 -13.43
N ASN A 7 8.73 -22.41 -13.67
CA ASN A 7 7.67 -23.32 -14.13
C ASN A 7 7.12 -24.13 -12.95
N PHE A 8 5.92 -23.77 -12.49
CA PHE A 8 5.29 -24.31 -11.28
C PHE A 8 4.65 -25.70 -11.45
N GLN A 9 4.74 -26.32 -12.63
CA GLN A 9 4.12 -27.63 -12.92
C GLN A 9 4.79 -28.80 -12.19
N GLN A 10 6.04 -28.66 -11.71
CA GLN A 10 6.74 -29.74 -11.01
C GLN A 10 6.62 -29.62 -9.47
N ARG A 11 6.39 -30.73 -8.76
CA ARG A 11 6.29 -30.72 -7.28
C ARG A 11 7.58 -30.25 -6.58
N ARG A 12 8.75 -30.58 -7.14
CA ARG A 12 10.07 -30.19 -6.61
C ARG A 12 10.19 -28.66 -6.49
N HIS A 13 9.57 -27.95 -7.42
CA HIS A 13 9.62 -26.51 -7.53
C HIS A 13 8.82 -25.77 -6.42
N ARG A 14 7.78 -26.41 -5.84
CA ARG A 14 6.99 -25.79 -4.76
C ARG A 14 7.74 -25.68 -3.43
N LYS A 15 8.62 -26.66 -3.14
CA LYS A 15 9.40 -26.67 -1.89
C LYS A 15 10.42 -25.51 -1.88
N THR A 16 11.15 -25.33 -2.97
CA THR A 16 12.15 -24.26 -3.10
C THR A 16 11.54 -22.87 -2.96
N ILE A 17 10.37 -22.62 -3.57
CA ILE A 17 9.69 -21.32 -3.40
C ILE A 17 9.24 -21.13 -1.96
N SER A 18 8.68 -22.16 -1.34
CA SER A 18 8.27 -22.08 0.07
C SER A 18 9.45 -21.73 0.97
N GLU A 19 10.61 -22.36 0.75
CA GLU A 19 11.86 -22.07 1.47
C GLU A 19 12.33 -20.64 1.24
N PHE A 20 12.25 -20.14 0.00
CA PHE A 20 12.57 -18.76 -0.35
C PHE A 20 11.68 -17.75 0.40
N PHE A 21 10.35 -17.92 0.35
CA PHE A 21 9.40 -17.05 1.07
C PHE A 21 9.60 -17.11 2.58
N ASN A 22 9.90 -18.29 3.13
CA ASN A 22 10.24 -18.44 4.54
C ASN A 22 11.57 -17.75 4.89
N GLY A 23 12.54 -17.75 3.97
CA GLY A 23 13.77 -16.96 4.08
C GLY A 23 13.48 -15.47 4.16
N LEU A 24 12.70 -14.94 3.22
CA LEU A 24 12.31 -13.53 3.21
C LEU A 24 11.59 -13.12 4.50
N ARG A 25 10.64 -13.93 4.97
CA ARG A 25 9.92 -13.69 6.24
C ARG A 25 10.85 -13.56 7.45
N ARG A 26 11.95 -14.32 7.49
CA ARG A 26 12.95 -14.24 8.57
C ARG A 26 13.84 -13.00 8.47
N LEU A 27 14.07 -12.50 7.26
CA LEU A 27 14.90 -11.31 7.03
C LEU A 27 14.13 -10.01 7.32
N GLY A 28 12.82 -9.99 7.08
CA GLY A 28 11.95 -8.86 7.40
C GLY A 28 10.86 -8.62 6.37
N THR A 29 10.29 -7.43 6.37
CA THR A 29 9.27 -7.02 5.40
C THR A 29 9.89 -6.95 4.00
N SER A 30 9.34 -7.74 3.08
CA SER A 30 9.82 -7.84 1.71
C SER A 30 8.69 -7.54 0.71
N VAL A 31 9.00 -6.80 -0.35
CA VAL A 31 8.11 -6.58 -1.50
C VAL A 31 8.66 -7.39 -2.68
N VAL A 32 7.83 -8.26 -3.25
CA VAL A 32 8.19 -9.10 -4.40
C VAL A 32 7.29 -8.74 -5.57
N THR A 33 7.88 -8.31 -6.67
CA THR A 33 7.17 -8.02 -7.93
C THR A 33 7.16 -9.26 -8.81
N LEU A 34 6.02 -9.56 -9.42
CA LEU A 34 5.82 -10.71 -10.28
C LEU A 34 5.06 -10.27 -11.53
N GLU A 35 5.49 -10.78 -12.68
CA GLU A 35 4.76 -10.61 -13.94
C GLU A 35 3.81 -11.81 -14.11
N GLU A 36 2.54 -11.54 -14.36
CA GLU A 36 1.56 -12.56 -14.69
C GLU A 36 1.60 -12.79 -16.20
N MET A 37 2.11 -13.95 -16.62
CA MET A 37 2.14 -14.35 -18.02
C MET A 37 1.10 -15.45 -18.25
N GLU A 38 0.29 -15.32 -19.30
CA GLU A 38 -0.63 -16.39 -19.69
C GLU A 38 0.15 -17.68 -19.99
N GLY A 39 -0.32 -18.80 -19.43
CA GLY A 39 0.26 -20.13 -19.66
C GLY A 39 1.49 -20.48 -18.81
N VAL A 40 2.11 -19.51 -18.12
CA VAL A 40 3.13 -19.80 -17.10
C VAL A 40 2.39 -20.00 -15.78
N GLY A 41 2.65 -21.12 -15.10
CA GLY A 41 1.92 -21.48 -13.88
C GLY A 41 1.79 -20.31 -12.91
N THR A 42 0.58 -20.08 -12.38
CA THR A 42 0.36 -18.99 -11.43
C THR A 42 1.21 -19.22 -10.18
N MET A 43 1.96 -18.19 -9.79
CA MET A 43 2.64 -18.15 -8.49
C MET A 43 1.69 -18.63 -7.39
N PRO A 44 2.12 -19.50 -6.47
CA PRO A 44 1.31 -19.91 -5.33
C PRO A 44 1.09 -18.72 -4.37
N LEU A 45 0.08 -17.90 -4.67
CA LEU A 45 -0.32 -16.69 -3.90
C LEU A 45 -0.60 -17.01 -2.42
N TYR A 46 -0.86 -18.28 -2.09
CA TYR A 46 -1.03 -18.73 -0.71
C TYR A 46 0.24 -18.53 0.14
N LEU A 47 1.43 -18.47 -0.46
CA LEU A 47 2.70 -18.24 0.24
C LEU A 47 2.93 -16.79 0.66
N ALA A 48 2.30 -15.82 -0.02
CA ALA A 48 2.38 -14.41 0.32
C ALA A 48 1.42 -14.07 1.46
N ASP A 49 1.77 -13.14 2.35
CA ASP A 49 0.83 -12.62 3.35
C ASP A 49 -0.18 -11.64 2.74
N SER A 50 0.31 -10.80 1.83
CA SER A 50 -0.49 -9.83 1.09
C SER A 50 -0.19 -9.91 -0.40
N VAL A 51 -1.22 -9.76 -1.22
CA VAL A 51 -1.14 -9.81 -2.68
C VAL A 51 -1.91 -8.61 -3.24
N ILE A 52 -1.19 -7.74 -3.93
CA ILE A 52 -1.74 -6.59 -4.65
C ILE A 52 -1.51 -6.85 -6.14
N LYS A 53 -2.58 -6.86 -6.92
CA LYS A 53 -2.55 -7.02 -8.37
C LYS A 53 -2.66 -5.64 -9.02
N LEU A 54 -1.69 -5.31 -9.87
CA LEU A 54 -1.73 -4.16 -10.76
C LEU A 54 -2.01 -4.67 -12.16
N GLN A 55 -3.00 -4.10 -12.84
CA GLN A 55 -3.41 -4.54 -14.16
C GLN A 55 -3.65 -3.33 -15.06
N SER A 56 -3.15 -3.40 -16.30
CA SER A 56 -3.57 -2.50 -17.37
C SER A 56 -4.61 -3.23 -18.22
N LEU A 57 -5.75 -2.60 -18.43
CA LEU A 57 -6.86 -3.15 -19.20
C LEU A 57 -6.69 -2.92 -20.72
N GLY A 58 -5.87 -1.94 -21.12
CA GLY A 58 -5.45 -1.74 -22.51
C GLY A 58 -6.48 -1.08 -23.42
N TYR A 59 -7.45 -0.35 -22.86
CA TYR A 59 -8.50 0.36 -23.59
C TYR A 59 -8.12 1.80 -24.00
N GLY A 60 -6.95 2.32 -23.59
CA GLY A 60 -6.39 3.63 -23.91
C GLY A 60 -6.95 4.81 -23.11
N GLU A 61 -7.79 4.60 -22.10
CA GLU A 61 -8.43 5.68 -21.34
C GLU A 61 -7.65 6.08 -20.07
N ARG A 62 -8.03 7.22 -19.47
CA ARG A 62 -7.39 7.76 -18.25
C ARG A 62 -7.46 6.79 -17.06
N TYR A 63 -8.40 5.83 -17.07
CA TYR A 63 -8.66 4.87 -15.99
C TYR A 63 -8.34 3.41 -16.35
N ASP A 64 -7.46 3.22 -17.32
CA ASP A 64 -7.07 1.91 -17.84
C ASP A 64 -6.27 1.04 -16.88
N ARG A 65 -5.75 1.62 -15.82
CA ARG A 65 -4.84 0.96 -14.87
C ARG A 65 -5.57 0.80 -13.55
N THR A 66 -5.67 -0.43 -13.10
CA THR A 66 -6.41 -0.77 -11.88
C THR A 66 -5.53 -1.55 -10.92
N LEU A 67 -5.73 -1.26 -9.64
CA LEU A 67 -5.13 -1.93 -8.49
C LEU A 67 -6.24 -2.71 -7.78
N ARG A 68 -5.95 -3.95 -7.39
CA ARG A 68 -6.82 -4.77 -6.55
C ARG A 68 -6.02 -5.46 -5.46
N ILE A 69 -6.54 -5.46 -4.25
CA ILE A 69 -6.02 -6.28 -3.16
C ILE A 69 -6.68 -7.66 -3.25
N ILE A 70 -5.90 -8.69 -3.59
CA ILE A 70 -6.38 -10.08 -3.73
C ILE A 70 -6.35 -10.80 -2.38
N LYS A 71 -5.37 -10.45 -1.54
CA LYS A 71 -5.16 -11.05 -0.23
C LYS A 71 -4.51 -10.04 0.69
N PHE A 72 -4.94 -10.01 1.95
CA PHE A 72 -4.26 -9.28 3.01
C PHE A 72 -4.44 -10.04 4.32
N ARG A 73 -3.35 -10.50 4.93
CA ARG A 73 -3.39 -11.16 6.24
C ARG A 73 -3.25 -10.14 7.36
N GLY A 74 -3.97 -10.35 8.46
CA GLY A 74 -3.86 -9.54 9.68
C GLY A 74 -4.70 -8.26 9.68
N GLY A 75 -5.55 -8.03 8.68
CA GLY A 75 -6.43 -6.87 8.66
C GLY A 75 -7.48 -6.94 7.57
N LYS A 76 -8.47 -6.04 7.65
CA LYS A 76 -9.40 -5.77 6.56
C LYS A 76 -8.67 -5.03 5.44
N HIS A 77 -9.11 -5.24 4.22
CA HIS A 77 -8.65 -4.46 3.07
C HIS A 77 -9.85 -3.99 2.25
N GLY A 78 -9.63 -2.97 1.43
CA GLY A 78 -10.64 -2.48 0.52
C GLY A 78 -11.00 -3.53 -0.53
N GLU A 79 -12.29 -3.70 -0.79
CA GLU A 79 -12.82 -4.54 -1.86
C GLU A 79 -13.07 -3.71 -3.12
N GLY A 80 -12.77 -4.28 -4.30
CA GLY A 80 -13.08 -3.67 -5.58
C GLY A 80 -11.89 -3.51 -6.51
N LEU A 81 -12.03 -2.57 -7.45
CA LEU A 81 -10.99 -2.10 -8.35
C LEU A 81 -10.71 -0.65 -8.01
N TYR A 82 -9.44 -0.31 -7.88
CA TYR A 82 -8.98 1.04 -7.61
C TYR A 82 -8.23 1.54 -8.83
N PRO A 83 -8.76 2.50 -9.60
CA PRO A 83 -7.98 3.12 -10.65
C PRO A 83 -6.71 3.74 -10.06
N PHE A 84 -5.60 3.65 -10.78
CA PHE A 84 -4.36 4.29 -10.36
C PHE A 84 -3.63 4.92 -11.53
N THR A 85 -2.92 5.99 -11.24
CA THR A 85 -2.00 6.66 -12.16
C THR A 85 -0.58 6.62 -11.61
N ILE A 86 0.41 6.78 -12.48
CA ILE A 86 1.81 6.91 -12.05
C ILE A 86 2.26 8.30 -12.47
N GLU A 87 2.33 9.20 -11.50
CA GLU A 87 2.64 10.60 -11.72
C GLU A 87 4.09 10.91 -11.37
N ARG A 88 4.73 11.74 -12.19
CA ARG A 88 6.12 12.14 -11.95
C ARG A 88 6.22 12.94 -10.65
N GLY A 89 7.16 12.56 -9.79
CA GLY A 89 7.35 13.19 -8.48
C GLY A 89 6.43 12.64 -7.38
N LEU A 90 5.25 12.11 -7.70
CA LEU A 90 4.30 11.56 -6.71
C LEU A 90 4.33 10.02 -6.62
N GLY A 91 4.68 9.33 -7.71
CA GLY A 91 4.67 7.87 -7.76
C GLY A 91 3.28 7.33 -8.08
N ILE A 92 2.88 6.24 -7.40
CA ILE A 92 1.57 5.60 -7.61
C ILE A 92 0.50 6.40 -6.87
N VAL A 93 -0.43 6.98 -7.61
CA VAL A 93 -1.61 7.69 -7.08
C VAL A 93 -2.83 6.81 -7.27
N ILE A 94 -3.56 6.55 -6.19
CA ILE A 94 -4.76 5.72 -6.21
C ILE A 94 -5.97 6.64 -6.20
N ASP A 95 -6.83 6.52 -7.21
CA ASP A 95 -8.10 7.23 -7.28
C ASP A 95 -9.17 6.43 -6.52
N VAL A 96 -9.78 7.06 -5.53
CA VAL A 96 -10.85 6.47 -4.70
C VAL A 96 -12.15 7.20 -5.00
N SER A 97 -13.24 6.47 -5.22
CA SER A 97 -14.55 7.11 -5.42
C SER A 97 -15.12 7.66 -4.10
N GLU A 98 -15.99 8.66 -4.18
CA GLU A 98 -16.70 9.21 -3.01
C GLU A 98 -17.43 8.11 -2.23
N ASP A 99 -18.05 7.15 -2.93
CA ASP A 99 -18.71 6.00 -2.32
C ASP A 99 -17.75 5.10 -1.52
N GLN A 100 -16.50 4.97 -1.97
CA GLN A 100 -15.49 4.21 -1.25
C GLN A 100 -15.00 4.96 -0.02
N ILE A 101 -14.87 6.29 -0.11
CA ILE A 101 -14.50 7.17 1.02
C ILE A 101 -15.60 7.12 2.09
N ASN A 102 -16.86 7.24 1.70
CA ASN A 102 -18.00 7.28 2.62
C ASN A 102 -18.24 5.95 3.37
N LYS A 103 -17.73 4.82 2.86
CA LYS A 103 -17.78 3.51 3.55
C LYS A 103 -16.77 3.40 4.69
N VAL A 104 -15.82 4.33 4.79
CA VAL A 104 -14.80 4.31 5.84
C VAL A 104 -15.38 4.98 7.09
N SER A 105 -15.54 4.23 8.17
CA SER A 105 -15.80 4.79 9.49
C SER A 105 -14.48 4.85 10.27
N PRO A 106 -13.85 6.03 10.39
CA PRO A 106 -12.58 6.15 11.08
C PRO A 106 -12.73 5.81 12.56
N LYS A 107 -11.72 5.12 13.11
CA LYS A 107 -11.62 4.86 14.54
C LYS A 107 -11.15 6.11 15.24
N THR A 108 -11.97 6.62 16.15
CA THR A 108 -11.70 7.85 16.91
C THR A 108 -10.73 7.64 18.09
N GLY A 109 -10.42 6.39 18.44
CA GLY A 109 -9.57 6.04 19.59
C GLY A 109 -8.14 6.56 19.56
N TYR A 110 -7.66 7.06 18.40
CA TYR A 110 -6.31 7.60 18.24
C TYR A 110 -6.28 9.10 17.92
N ARG A 111 -7.40 9.82 18.10
CA ARG A 111 -7.51 11.26 17.77
C ARG A 111 -6.40 12.09 18.41
N GLU A 112 -5.96 11.75 19.62
CA GLU A 112 -4.88 12.44 20.33
C GLU A 112 -3.55 12.47 19.56
N TYR A 113 -3.22 11.42 18.81
CA TYR A 113 -1.99 11.36 17.99
C TYR A 113 -2.06 12.32 16.80
N PHE A 114 -3.24 12.40 16.17
CA PHE A 114 -3.49 13.33 15.06
C PHE A 114 -3.44 14.78 15.54
N GLU A 115 -4.03 15.08 16.70
CA GLU A 115 -3.96 16.41 17.30
C GLU A 115 -2.54 16.81 17.69
N LEU A 116 -1.73 15.87 18.21
CA LEU A 116 -0.31 16.11 18.46
C LEU A 116 0.46 16.41 17.16
N ALA A 117 0.17 15.67 16.08
CA ALA A 117 0.78 15.91 14.78
C ALA A 117 0.39 17.29 14.21
N LYS A 118 -0.88 17.69 14.31
CA LYS A 118 -1.37 19.02 13.89
C LYS A 118 -0.67 20.13 14.66
N LYS A 119 -0.47 19.98 15.98
CA LYS A 119 0.27 20.95 16.80
C LYS A 119 1.72 21.12 16.34
N ARG A 120 2.41 20.01 16.04
CA ARG A 120 3.83 20.03 15.61
C ARG A 120 4.06 20.75 14.28
N ILE A 121 3.06 20.79 13.40
CA ILE A 121 3.18 21.48 12.11
C ILE A 121 2.82 22.97 12.20
N MET A 122 2.34 23.47 13.35
CA MET A 122 1.95 24.88 13.48
C MET A 122 3.11 25.86 13.33
N GLU A 123 4.33 25.41 13.63
CA GLU A 123 5.58 26.20 13.56
C GLU A 123 6.27 26.12 12.18
N LEU A 124 5.68 25.41 11.21
CA LEU A 124 6.22 25.30 9.86
C LEU A 124 5.75 26.45 8.96
N ASP A 125 6.50 26.67 7.88
CA ASP A 125 6.11 27.59 6.81
C ASP A 125 4.73 27.24 6.24
N ASP A 126 3.94 28.26 5.89
CA ASP A 126 2.52 28.10 5.52
C ASP A 126 2.29 27.12 4.36
N GLU A 127 3.20 27.08 3.38
CA GLU A 127 3.11 26.17 2.25
C GLU A 127 3.25 24.70 2.68
N ILE A 128 4.31 24.37 3.42
CA ILE A 128 4.58 23.02 3.92
C ILE A 128 3.52 22.59 4.95
N LYS A 129 3.14 23.50 5.83
CA LYS A 129 2.08 23.32 6.83
C LYS A 129 0.76 22.94 6.18
N SER A 130 0.35 23.62 5.11
CA SER A 130 -0.90 23.32 4.41
C SER A 130 -0.92 21.91 3.82
N VAL A 131 0.20 21.48 3.21
CA VAL A 131 0.36 20.15 2.63
C VAL A 131 0.28 19.08 3.73
N LEU A 132 1.02 19.25 4.83
CA LEU A 132 1.02 18.31 5.94
C LEU A 132 -0.33 18.26 6.65
N LEU A 133 -0.99 19.40 6.84
CA LEU A 133 -2.32 19.46 7.47
C LEU A 133 -3.33 18.64 6.67
N ASN A 134 -3.39 18.85 5.35
CA ASN A 134 -4.27 18.09 4.47
C ASN A 134 -3.99 16.58 4.54
N LYS A 135 -2.71 16.17 4.59
CA LYS A 135 -2.33 14.76 4.73
C LYS A 135 -2.72 14.17 6.10
N ILE A 136 -2.53 14.93 7.18
CA ILE A 136 -2.91 14.50 8.53
C ILE A 136 -4.42 14.35 8.65
N GLU A 137 -5.20 15.30 8.15
CA GLU A 137 -6.66 15.23 8.15
C GLU A 137 -7.18 14.08 7.30
N ALA A 138 -6.61 13.88 6.11
CA ALA A 138 -6.93 12.73 5.28
C ALA A 138 -6.63 11.40 6.00
N LEU A 139 -5.50 11.32 6.72
CA LEU A 139 -5.14 10.14 7.50
C LEU A 139 -6.10 9.91 8.68
N GLU A 140 -6.45 10.96 9.42
CA GLU A 140 -7.39 10.90 10.55
C GLU A 140 -8.77 10.41 10.09
N ASN A 141 -9.29 10.99 9.01
CA ASN A 141 -10.61 10.68 8.48
C ASN A 141 -10.71 9.30 7.83
N SER A 142 -9.57 8.68 7.49
CA SER A 142 -9.50 7.35 6.88
C SER A 142 -8.90 6.26 7.81
N TRP A 143 -8.54 6.61 9.05
CA TRP A 143 -7.85 5.67 9.95
C TRP A 143 -8.77 4.56 10.44
N THR A 144 -8.55 3.34 9.98
CA THR A 144 -9.37 2.16 10.32
C THR A 144 -8.62 1.09 11.11
N ARG A 145 -7.30 1.25 11.28
CA ARG A 145 -6.41 0.25 11.89
C ARG A 145 -6.62 0.18 13.40
N ASP A 146 -6.42 -1.02 13.95
CA ASP A 146 -6.36 -1.27 15.40
C ASP A 146 -5.00 -0.90 16.02
N GLU A 147 -4.07 -0.42 15.21
CA GLU A 147 -2.73 -0.03 15.63
C GLU A 147 -2.63 1.49 15.76
N SER A 148 -1.66 1.94 16.56
CA SER A 148 -1.35 3.37 16.68
C SER A 148 -0.90 3.98 15.33
N PRO A 149 -1.36 5.19 14.99
CA PRO A 149 -0.94 5.89 13.77
C PRO A 149 0.48 6.45 13.84
N GLU A 150 1.14 6.41 15.00
CA GLU A 150 2.46 7.02 15.25
C GLU A 150 3.50 6.68 14.18
N LYS A 151 3.65 5.39 13.85
CA LYS A 151 4.63 4.96 12.83
C LYS A 151 4.34 5.53 11.44
N VAL A 152 3.06 5.64 11.09
CA VAL A 152 2.64 6.19 9.78
C VAL A 152 2.85 7.69 9.75
N LEU A 153 2.52 8.39 10.84
CA LEU A 153 2.83 9.80 11.02
C LEU A 153 4.34 10.03 10.92
N GLN A 154 5.17 9.22 11.58
CA GLN A 154 6.63 9.34 11.47
C GLN A 154 7.15 9.14 10.05
N MET A 155 6.60 8.17 9.29
CA MET A 155 6.94 7.99 7.88
C MET A 155 6.55 9.21 7.04
N MET A 156 5.39 9.80 7.29
CA MET A 156 4.92 11.02 6.61
C MET A 156 5.85 12.20 6.89
N PHE A 157 6.13 12.49 8.17
CA PHE A 157 7.02 13.59 8.55
C PHE A 157 8.43 13.42 7.99
N ARG A 158 8.95 12.18 7.99
CA ARG A 158 10.25 11.89 7.39
C ARG A 158 10.25 12.12 5.88
N ALA A 159 9.17 11.80 5.19
CA ALA A 159 9.06 11.99 3.74
C ALA A 159 9.02 13.47 3.35
N GLU A 160 8.30 14.30 4.10
CA GLU A 160 8.10 15.72 3.77
C GLU A 160 9.17 16.65 4.36
N LEU A 161 9.68 16.35 5.56
CA LEU A 161 10.57 17.22 6.31
C LEU A 161 11.97 16.65 6.50
N GLY A 162 12.22 15.40 6.10
CA GLY A 162 13.50 14.72 6.29
C GLY A 162 13.88 14.48 7.75
N ARG A 163 12.97 14.68 8.71
CA ARG A 163 13.19 14.57 10.17
C ARG A 163 12.20 13.63 10.85
N GLU A 164 12.55 13.11 12.02
CA GLU A 164 11.68 12.22 12.81
C GLU A 164 10.55 13.00 13.54
N PHE A 165 9.52 12.26 13.96
CA PHE A 165 8.28 12.77 14.58
C PHE A 165 8.49 13.29 15.99
#